data_AF-A0A1Y1SHL2-F1
#
_entry.id   AF-A0A1Y1SHL2-F1
#
_cell.length_a   1.000
_cell.length_b   1.000
_cell.length_c   1.000
_cell.angle_alpha   90.00
_cell.angle_beta   90.00
_cell.angle_gamma   90.00
#
_symmetry.space_group_name_H-M   'P 1'
#
loop_
_entity.id
_entity.type
_entity.pdbx_description
1 polymer ?
#
loop_
_entity_poly.entity_id
_entity_poly.type
_entity_poly.pdbx_seq_one_letter_code
_entity_poly.pdbx_strand_id
1 'polypeptide(L)'
;MFDPHFFLDLDRYTAAIFGLVGVLATVLVLLLRRQRTSDSGDAQMRERMQAHQQAELAFAGATEAAMSDLKSSVEGLATCLANLELRMRTVDQRQRKFDDMAVQFSRRRGFDEAVQLVRDGIPPTDVARRCGVPLAEAELLQRIHQQVNAH
;
A
#
# COMPACT_ATOMS: atom_id res chain seq x y z
N MET A 1 -96.07 -43.43 -33.28
CA MET A 1 -96.78 -42.58 -32.32
C MET A 1 -95.73 -42.16 -31.31
N PHE A 2 -95.29 -40.90 -31.35
CA PHE A 2 -94.15 -40.41 -30.56
C PHE A 2 -94.55 -40.29 -29.08
N ASP A 3 -93.76 -40.90 -28.19
CA ASP A 3 -93.94 -40.85 -26.74
C ASP A 3 -93.54 -39.46 -26.18
N PRO A 4 -94.41 -38.76 -25.44
CA PRO A 4 -94.18 -37.40 -24.95
C PRO A 4 -93.29 -37.31 -23.69
N HIS A 5 -92.79 -38.43 -23.16
CA HIS A 5 -91.94 -38.43 -21.95
C HIS A 5 -90.48 -38.02 -22.19
N PHE A 6 -90.02 -37.95 -23.44
CA PHE A 6 -88.62 -37.63 -23.77
C PHE A 6 -88.23 -36.15 -23.56
N PHE A 7 -89.21 -35.25 -23.51
CA PHE A 7 -88.94 -33.80 -23.54
C PHE A 7 -88.58 -33.22 -22.17
N LEU A 8 -88.95 -33.88 -21.07
CA LEU A 8 -88.71 -33.38 -19.70
C LEU A 8 -87.35 -33.78 -19.13
N ASP A 9 -86.72 -34.85 -19.63
CA ASP A 9 -85.37 -35.25 -19.22
C ASP A 9 -84.27 -34.41 -19.89
N LEU A 10 -84.56 -33.81 -21.05
CA LEU A 10 -83.62 -32.98 -21.79
C LEU A 10 -83.26 -31.69 -21.02
N ASP A 11 -84.24 -31.10 -20.32
CA ASP A 11 -84.05 -29.88 -19.51
C ASP A 11 -83.24 -30.12 -18.23
N ARG A 12 -83.29 -31.34 -17.67
CA ARG A 12 -82.42 -31.71 -16.54
C ARG A 12 -80.98 -31.97 -16.99
N TYR A 13 -80.79 -32.56 -18.16
CA TYR A 13 -79.46 -32.79 -18.72
C TYR A 13 -78.75 -31.49 -19.11
N THR A 14 -79.46 -30.53 -19.70
CA THR A 14 -78.89 -29.22 -20.02
C THR A 14 -78.46 -28.48 -18.76
N ALA A 15 -79.31 -28.44 -17.72
CA ALA A 15 -78.97 -27.83 -16.43
C ALA A 15 -77.74 -28.48 -15.76
N ALA A 16 -77.63 -29.82 -15.81
CA ALA A 16 -76.47 -30.54 -15.28
C ALA A 16 -75.18 -30.22 -16.03
N ILE A 17 -75.23 -30.12 -17.37
CA ILE A 17 -74.07 -29.77 -18.20
C ILE A 17 -73.59 -28.34 -17.91
N PHE A 18 -74.51 -27.37 -17.80
CA PHE A 18 -74.14 -25.99 -17.46
C PHE A 18 -73.52 -25.87 -16.06
N GLY A 19 -74.02 -26.63 -15.09
CA GLY A 19 -73.41 -26.71 -13.75
C GLY A 19 -71.99 -27.26 -13.80
N LEU A 20 -71.76 -28.34 -14.54
CA LEU A 20 -70.44 -28.96 -14.70
C LEU A 20 -69.46 -28.01 -15.38
N VAL A 21 -69.89 -27.31 -16.45
CA VAL A 21 -69.07 -26.32 -17.15
C VAL A 21 -68.72 -25.14 -16.25
N GLY A 22 -69.65 -24.67 -15.41
CA GLY A 22 -69.38 -23.62 -14.43
C GLY A 22 -68.35 -24.03 -13.37
N VAL A 23 -68.43 -25.27 -12.88
CA VAL A 23 -67.43 -25.83 -11.95
C VAL A 23 -66.07 -26.00 -12.63
N LEU A 24 -66.04 -26.47 -13.88
CA LEU A 24 -64.81 -26.65 -14.64
C LEU A 24 -64.13 -25.30 -14.95
N ALA A 25 -64.92 -24.28 -15.29
CA ALA A 25 -64.43 -22.92 -15.51
C ALA A 25 -63.87 -22.29 -14.23
N THR A 26 -64.53 -22.47 -13.08
CA THR A 26 -64.03 -21.96 -11.80
C THR A 26 -62.76 -22.66 -11.35
N VAL A 27 -62.65 -23.98 -11.53
CA VAL A 27 -61.42 -24.74 -11.28
C VAL A 27 -60.28 -24.27 -12.20
N LEU A 28 -60.56 -24.04 -13.48
CA LEU A 28 -59.56 -23.53 -14.43
C LEU A 28 -59.03 -22.15 -14.02
N VAL A 29 -59.92 -21.25 -13.60
CA VAL A 29 -59.54 -19.91 -13.12
C VAL A 29 -58.68 -19.99 -11.85
N LEU A 30 -58.99 -20.89 -10.92
CA LEU A 30 -58.19 -21.10 -9.71
C LEU A 30 -56.80 -21.65 -10.02
N LEU A 31 -56.68 -22.58 -10.97
CA LEU A 31 -55.39 -23.12 -11.40
C LEU A 31 -54.52 -22.05 -12.08
N LEU A 32 -55.11 -21.21 -12.94
CA LEU A 32 -54.39 -20.10 -13.58
C LEU A 32 -53.93 -19.03 -12.58
N ARG A 33 -54.75 -18.72 -11.56
CA ARG A 33 -54.34 -17.82 -10.47
C ARG A 33 -53.18 -18.41 -9.66
N ARG A 34 -53.24 -19.72 -9.36
CA ARG A 34 -52.19 -20.41 -8.61
C ARG A 34 -50.87 -20.51 -9.39
N GLN A 35 -50.94 -20.73 -10.70
CA GLN A 35 -49.77 -20.69 -11.58
C GLN A 35 -49.15 -19.29 -11.62
N ARG A 36 -49.95 -18.23 -11.79
CA ARG A 36 -49.42 -16.86 -11.80
C ARG A 36 -48.71 -16.49 -10.50
N THR A 37 -49.22 -16.92 -9.35
CA THR A 37 -48.55 -16.66 -8.06
C THR A 37 -47.26 -17.46 -7.88
N SER A 38 -47.16 -18.66 -8.48
CA SER A 38 -45.92 -19.45 -8.41
C SER A 38 -44.83 -18.84 -9.29
N ASP A 39 -45.17 -18.47 -10.52
CA ASP A 39 -44.22 -17.97 -11.50
C ASP A 39 -43.66 -16.59 -11.12
N SER A 40 -44.50 -15.75 -10.50
CA SER A 40 -44.06 -14.46 -9.95
C SER A 40 -43.19 -14.59 -8.70
N GLY A 41 -43.41 -15.61 -7.86
CA GLY A 41 -42.55 -15.92 -6.73
C GLY A 41 -41.17 -16.41 -7.15
N ASP A 42 -41.11 -17.30 -8.14
CA ASP A 42 -39.85 -17.84 -8.66
C ASP A 42 -39.03 -16.76 -9.38
N ALA A 43 -39.69 -15.87 -10.13
CA ALA A 43 -39.03 -14.73 -10.76
C ALA A 43 -38.41 -13.77 -9.72
N GLN A 44 -39.16 -13.40 -8.67
CA GLN A 44 -38.62 -12.56 -7.59
C GLN A 44 -37.49 -13.24 -6.81
N MET A 45 -37.58 -14.54 -6.59
CA MET A 45 -36.55 -15.28 -5.86
C MET A 45 -35.26 -15.38 -6.69
N ARG A 46 -35.35 -15.58 -8.01
CA ARG A 46 -34.21 -15.53 -8.92
C ARG A 46 -33.56 -14.15 -8.98
N GLU A 47 -34.37 -13.10 -9.05
CA GLU A 47 -33.86 -11.72 -9.06
C GLU A 47 -33.11 -11.39 -7.76
N ARG A 48 -33.65 -11.79 -6.60
CA ARG A 48 -32.95 -11.63 -5.31
C ARG A 48 -31.68 -12.45 -5.22
N MET A 49 -31.70 -13.70 -5.71
CA MET A 49 -30.52 -14.56 -5.70
C MET A 49 -29.42 -14.00 -6.62
N GLN A 50 -29.79 -13.47 -7.78
CA GLN A 50 -28.85 -12.78 -8.69
C GLN A 50 -28.31 -11.50 -8.07
N ALA A 51 -29.16 -10.68 -7.45
CA ALA A 51 -28.71 -9.46 -6.76
C ALA A 51 -27.74 -9.78 -5.62
N HIS A 52 -27.98 -10.87 -4.87
CA HIS A 52 -27.08 -11.29 -3.81
C HIS A 52 -25.75 -11.81 -4.35
N GLN A 53 -25.80 -12.63 -5.40
CA GLN A 53 -24.60 -13.14 -6.05
C GLN A 53 -23.78 -12.03 -6.71
N GLN A 54 -24.44 -11.03 -7.31
CA GLN A 54 -23.76 -9.84 -7.84
C GLN A 54 -23.14 -9.00 -6.72
N ALA A 55 -23.80 -8.86 -5.57
CA ALA A 55 -23.23 -8.15 -4.42
C ALA A 55 -22.00 -8.86 -3.86
N GLU A 56 -22.01 -10.20 -3.77
CA GLU A 56 -20.84 -10.99 -3.36
C GLU A 56 -19.67 -10.86 -4.33
N LEU A 57 -19.94 -10.95 -5.63
CA LEU A 57 -18.90 -10.76 -6.66
C LEU A 57 -18.34 -9.33 -6.66
N ALA A 58 -19.20 -8.33 -6.48
CA ALA A 58 -18.79 -6.93 -6.38
C ALA A 58 -17.91 -6.69 -5.14
N PHE A 59 -18.27 -7.29 -4.00
CA PHE A 59 -17.44 -7.22 -2.79
C PHE A 59 -16.10 -7.91 -2.98
N ALA A 60 -16.09 -9.14 -3.52
CA ALA A 60 -14.87 -9.87 -3.82
C ALA A 60 -13.95 -9.06 -4.75
N GLY A 61 -14.48 -8.54 -5.85
CA GLY A 61 -13.73 -7.69 -6.78
C GLY A 61 -13.22 -6.40 -6.13
N ALA A 62 -14.01 -5.75 -5.27
CA ALA A 62 -13.58 -4.57 -4.53
C ALA A 62 -12.44 -4.89 -3.54
N THR A 63 -12.50 -6.04 -2.87
CA THR A 63 -11.42 -6.48 -1.97
C THR A 63 -10.14 -6.83 -2.73
N GLU A 64 -10.25 -7.47 -3.90
CA GLU A 64 -9.09 -7.76 -4.77
C GLU A 64 -8.44 -6.47 -5.28
N ALA A 65 -9.25 -5.50 -5.72
CA ALA A 65 -8.76 -4.19 -6.13
C ALA A 65 -8.03 -3.47 -4.98
N ALA A 66 -8.62 -3.44 -3.79
CA ALA A 66 -8.01 -2.84 -2.61
C ALA A 66 -6.70 -3.54 -2.20
N MET A 67 -6.63 -4.87 -2.29
CA MET A 67 -5.40 -5.63 -2.03
C MET A 67 -4.31 -5.34 -3.07
N SER A 68 -4.69 -5.21 -4.35
CA SER A 68 -3.78 -4.85 -5.43
C SER A 68 -3.20 -3.45 -5.22
N ASP A 69 -4.05 -2.47 -4.87
CA ASP A 69 -3.63 -1.11 -4.57
C ASP A 69 -2.70 -1.07 -3.35
N LEU A 70 -3.05 -1.79 -2.27
CA LEU A 70 -2.20 -1.92 -1.10
C LEU A 70 -0.82 -2.51 -1.46
N LYS A 71 -0.80 -3.58 -2.25
CA LYS A 71 0.45 -4.22 -2.69
C LYS A 71 1.32 -3.24 -3.48
N SER A 72 0.74 -2.53 -4.44
CA SER A 72 1.48 -1.51 -5.21
C SER A 72 2.01 -0.38 -4.34
N SER A 73 1.25 0.04 -3.33
CA SER A 73 1.65 1.07 -2.36
C SER A 73 2.83 0.60 -1.50
N VAL A 74 2.79 -0.66 -1.03
CA VAL A 74 3.88 -1.27 -0.27
C VAL A 74 5.16 -1.38 -1.11
N GLU A 75 5.04 -1.79 -2.37
CA GLU A 75 6.18 -1.84 -3.30
C GLU A 75 6.78 -0.44 -3.55
N GLY A 76 5.91 0.58 -3.69
CA GLY A 76 6.32 1.97 -3.78
C GLY A 76 7.04 2.46 -2.53
N LEU A 77 6.52 2.12 -1.34
CA LEU A 77 7.15 2.47 -0.05
C LEU A 77 8.50 1.78 0.14
N ALA A 78 8.63 0.51 -0.24
CA ALA A 78 9.91 -0.20 -0.19
C ALA A 78 10.97 0.50 -1.06
N THR A 79 10.59 0.97 -2.24
CA THR A 79 11.47 1.73 -3.14
C THR A 79 11.88 3.07 -2.52
N CYS A 80 10.93 3.78 -1.90
CA CYS A 80 11.21 5.04 -1.19
C CYS A 80 12.17 4.82 -0.01
N LEU A 81 11.97 3.76 0.78
CA LEU A 81 12.84 3.41 1.90
C LEU A 81 14.26 3.07 1.44
N ALA A 82 14.40 2.28 0.38
CA ALA A 82 15.71 1.96 -0.20
C ALA A 82 16.47 3.22 -0.67
N ASN A 83 15.75 4.17 -1.29
CA ASN A 83 16.35 5.44 -1.71
C ASN A 83 16.74 6.30 -0.49
N LEU A 84 15.89 6.37 0.53
CA LEU A 84 16.18 7.09 1.76
C LEU A 84 17.44 6.54 2.46
N GLU A 85 17.57 5.22 2.55
CA GLU A 85 18.73 4.57 3.15
C GLU A 85 20.02 4.89 2.38
N LEU A 86 19.97 4.86 1.05
CA LEU A 86 21.10 5.23 0.20
C LEU A 86 21.49 6.70 0.38
N ARG A 87 20.51 7.60 0.49
CA ARG A 87 20.74 9.02 0.77
C ARG A 87 21.36 9.22 2.15
N MET A 88 20.89 8.52 3.18
CA MET A 88 21.43 8.59 4.54
C MET A 88 22.90 8.15 4.57
N ARG A 89 23.23 7.00 3.97
CA ARG A 89 24.62 6.54 3.84
C ARG A 89 25.51 7.55 3.11
N THR A 90 24.99 8.20 2.08
CA THR A 90 25.72 9.22 1.32
C THR A 90 25.99 10.45 2.19
N VAL A 91 25.02 10.87 3.00
CA VAL A 91 25.17 11.99 3.94
C VAL A 91 26.20 11.65 5.02
N ASP A 92 26.14 10.45 5.60
CA ASP A 92 27.11 9.99 6.59
C ASP A 92 28.54 9.97 6.03
N GLN A 93 28.70 9.49 4.78
CA GLN A 93 29.99 9.51 4.10
C GLN A 93 30.51 10.94 3.87
N ARG A 94 29.63 11.87 3.49
CA ARG A 94 30.03 13.28 3.33
C ARG A 94 30.43 13.90 4.66
N GLN A 95 29.68 13.63 5.73
CA GLN A 95 29.99 14.13 7.06
C GLN A 95 31.37 13.65 7.53
N ARG A 96 31.67 12.35 7.40
CA ARG A 96 33.00 11.82 7.73
C ARG A 96 34.12 12.49 6.94
N LYS A 97 33.89 12.79 5.66
CA LYS A 97 34.87 13.54 4.85
C LYS A 97 35.06 14.97 5.35
N PHE A 98 33.98 15.64 5.75
CA PHE A 98 34.08 16.98 6.35
C PHE A 98 34.82 16.95 7.68
N ASP A 99 34.56 15.96 8.52
CA ASP A 99 35.25 15.80 9.81
C ASP A 99 36.75 15.54 9.59
N ASP A 100 37.11 14.65 8.65
CA ASP A 100 38.51 14.39 8.31
C ASP A 100 39.21 15.65 7.75
N MET A 101 38.53 16.41 6.88
CA MET A 101 39.05 17.69 6.41
C MET A 101 39.25 18.68 7.57
N ALA A 102 38.29 18.78 8.49
CA ALA A 102 38.40 19.67 9.66
C ALA A 102 39.62 19.30 10.53
N VAL A 103 39.83 18.01 10.79
CA VAL A 103 41.02 17.53 11.52
C VAL A 103 42.31 17.86 10.78
N GLN A 104 42.35 17.67 9.46
CA GLN A 104 43.52 18.03 8.64
C GLN A 104 43.81 19.53 8.65
N PHE A 105 42.78 20.38 8.55
CA PHE A 105 42.92 21.84 8.64
C PHE A 105 43.45 22.26 10.01
N SER A 106 42.93 21.70 11.10
CA SER A 106 43.41 21.97 12.46
C SER A 106 44.88 21.55 12.63
N ARG A 107 45.27 20.38 12.09
CA ARG A 107 46.67 19.93 12.10
C ARG A 107 47.59 20.87 11.31
N ARG A 108 47.20 21.28 10.10
CA ARG A 108 47.99 22.23 9.29
C ARG A 108 48.18 23.56 10.00
N ARG A 109 47.12 24.10 10.61
CA ARG A 109 47.20 25.37 11.34
C ARG A 109 48.15 25.27 12.54
N GLY A 110 48.07 24.19 13.33
CA GLY A 110 49.00 23.95 14.43
C GLY A 110 50.43 23.78 13.95
N PHE A 111 50.63 23.13 12.79
CA PHE A 111 51.96 22.98 12.19
C PHE A 111 52.56 24.31 11.72
N ASP A 112 51.79 25.16 11.05
CA ASP A 112 52.26 26.49 10.59
C ASP A 112 52.65 27.39 11.77
N GLU A 113 51.87 27.35 12.85
CA GLU A 113 52.19 28.05 14.10
C GLU A 113 53.45 27.46 14.78
N ALA A 114 53.60 26.13 14.77
CA ALA A 114 54.78 25.47 15.31
C ALA A 114 56.07 25.87 14.57
N VAL A 115 56.02 25.99 13.24
CA VAL A 115 57.14 26.46 12.43
C VAL A 115 57.55 27.89 12.81
N GLN A 116 56.58 28.78 13.07
CA GLN A 116 56.87 30.15 13.51
C GLN A 116 57.53 30.16 14.88
N LEU A 117 56.97 29.45 15.88
CA LEU A 117 57.55 29.41 17.22
C LEU A 117 58.97 28.82 17.25
N VAL A 118 59.25 27.82 16.43
CA VAL A 118 60.61 27.26 16.30
C VAL A 118 61.58 28.30 15.72
N ARG A 119 61.14 29.11 14.75
CA ARG A 119 61.95 30.22 14.20
C ARG A 119 62.21 31.31 15.24
N ASP A 120 61.26 31.52 16.15
CA ASP A 120 61.40 32.45 17.27
C ASP A 120 62.30 31.90 18.40
N GLY A 121 62.83 30.68 18.25
CA GLY A 121 63.75 30.06 19.21
C GLY A 121 63.05 29.45 20.43
N ILE A 122 61.74 29.26 20.39
CA ILE A 122 60.97 28.61 21.46
C ILE A 122 61.39 27.14 21.57
N PRO A 123 61.58 26.59 22.79
CA PRO A 123 61.97 25.19 22.97
C PRO A 123 60.88 24.22 22.47
N PRO A 124 61.27 23.05 21.95
CA PRO A 124 60.37 22.12 21.26
C PRO A 124 59.28 21.57 22.19
N THR A 125 59.55 21.50 23.50
CA THR A 125 58.55 21.13 24.52
C THR A 125 57.40 22.13 24.62
N ASP A 126 57.71 23.42 24.51
CA ASP A 126 56.70 24.48 24.56
C ASP A 126 55.94 24.60 23.25
N VAL A 127 56.61 24.38 22.11
CA VAL A 127 55.99 24.31 20.78
C VAL A 127 55.00 23.15 20.71
N ALA A 128 55.41 21.94 21.13
CA ALA A 128 54.54 20.77 21.17
C ALA A 128 53.28 21.02 22.02
N ARG A 129 53.45 21.64 23.19
CA ARG A 129 52.32 21.95 24.09
C ARG A 129 51.39 23.03 23.52
N ARG A 130 51.93 24.09 22.92
CA ARG A 130 51.14 25.23 22.44
C ARG A 130 50.41 24.93 21.13
N CYS A 131 51.05 24.24 20.21
CA CYS A 131 50.54 23.99 18.87
C CYS A 131 49.83 22.63 18.74
N GLY A 132 49.85 21.80 19.78
CA GLY A 132 49.25 20.46 19.76
C GLY A 132 49.95 19.50 18.80
N VAL A 133 51.22 19.76 18.46
CA VAL A 133 52.05 18.90 17.60
C VAL A 133 52.83 17.88 18.46
N PRO A 134 53.12 16.68 17.94
CA PRO A 134 53.95 15.70 18.63
C PRO A 134 55.33 16.25 18.98
N LEU A 135 55.87 15.89 20.15
CA LEU A 135 57.20 16.34 20.59
C LEU A 135 58.30 15.99 19.58
N ALA A 136 58.25 14.78 19.01
CA ALA A 136 59.20 14.34 17.99
C ALA A 136 59.18 15.22 16.72
N GLU A 137 58.01 15.74 16.36
CA GLU A 137 57.84 16.62 15.19
C GLU A 137 58.37 18.03 15.50
N ALA A 138 58.15 18.54 16.72
CA ALA A 138 58.72 19.81 17.19
C ALA A 138 60.26 19.76 17.27
N GLU A 139 60.83 18.66 17.77
CA GLU A 139 62.28 18.45 17.78
C GLU A 139 62.88 18.38 16.37
N LEU A 140 62.18 17.71 15.44
CA LEU A 140 62.60 17.63 14.05
C LEU A 140 62.61 19.02 13.39
N LEU A 141 61.55 19.81 13.59
CA LEU A 141 61.47 21.19 13.11
C LEU A 141 62.64 22.03 13.61
N GLN A 142 63.01 21.89 14.89
CA GLN A 142 64.15 22.61 15.46
C GLN A 142 65.48 22.21 14.83
N ARG A 143 65.71 20.90 14.61
CA ARG A 143 66.93 20.43 13.92
C ARG A 143 67.02 20.96 12.49
N ILE A 144 65.92 20.95 11.75
CA ILE A 144 65.86 21.50 10.39
C ILE A 144 66.18 23.00 10.42
N HIS A 145 65.60 23.75 11.35
CA HIS A 145 65.86 25.18 11.47
C HIS A 145 67.33 25.48 11.78
N GLN A 146 67.95 24.73 12.70
CA GLN A 146 69.38 24.85 13.01
C GLN A 146 70.25 24.54 11.80
N GLN A 147 69.90 23.52 11.02
CA GLN A 147 70.65 23.15 9.82
C GLN A 147 70.54 24.20 8.70
N VAL A 148 69.35 24.81 8.52
CA VAL A 148 69.13 25.87 7.54
C VAL A 148 69.86 27.16 7.92
N ASN A 149 69.89 27.52 9.20
CA ASN A 149 70.56 28.74 9.68
C ASN A 149 72.07 28.59 9.90
N ALA A 150 72.61 27.37 9.82
CA ALA A 150 74.05 27.12 9.91
C ALA A 150 74.78 27.27 8.55
N HIS A 151 74.03 27.53 7.47
CA HIS A 151 74.53 27.85 6.13
C HIS A 151 74.30 29.33 5.81
#